data_AF-N1QJI9-F1
#
_entry.id   AF-N1QJI9-F1
#
_cell.length_a   1.000
_cell.length_b   1.000
_cell.length_c   1.000
_cell.angle_alpha   90.00
_cell.angle_beta   90.00
_cell.angle_gamma   90.00
#
_symmetry.space_group_name_H-M   'P 1'
#
loop_
_entity.id
_entity.type
_entity.pdbx_description
1 polymer ?
#
loop_
_entity_poly.entity_id
_entity_poly.type
_entity_poly.pdbx_seq_one_letter_code
_entity_poly.pdbx_strand_id
1 'polypeptide(L)'
;MSLTLLSKRAPARCLRASGAVGGGGGGGGVAAAVATAVGGTRAFSTPVNDSFAPISTTPPSAPEAQGAVWRAVNARAPRHDWTKDEIRELYNTPLMELAHQAGVLHRRFHSPSAVQMCTLMNIKTGGCSEDCSYCAQSTRYNTGLKAEKMSPVENVLQAARIAKDNGSTRFCMGAAWRDMRGRKTSLKNVKAMVEGIRAMDMEVCVTLGMIDQNQADELKSAGLTAYNHNVDTSREHYPSVITTRTYDERLQTLSHVRNAGINVCSGGILGLGEKPEDHVGLLYTVSTLPAHPESFPVNALVPIKGTPLGDDPNRTRIAFDAILRTIATARLVMPATIIRIAAGRTTMSEAEQILCFSAGANAVFTGEKMLTTDAVGWDADKVMFEKYGLLPMRPFERGGYRDATSTAPAPTPTQETLSSAETTSAGNVAAAA
;
A
#
# COMPACT_ATOMS: atom_id res chain seq x y z
N MET A 1 -5.76 45.65 33.84
CA MET A 1 -5.17 45.20 35.12
C MET A 1 -4.04 44.23 34.79
N SER A 2 -2.81 44.65 35.09
CA SER A 2 -1.57 43.88 34.95
C SER A 2 -1.62 42.55 35.70
N LEU A 3 -0.96 41.51 35.17
CA LEU A 3 0.31 41.06 35.76
C LEU A 3 1.02 40.05 34.84
N THR A 4 2.24 40.44 34.49
CA THR A 4 3.33 39.68 33.89
C THR A 4 3.90 38.66 34.89
N LEU A 5 4.39 37.50 34.44
CA LEU A 5 5.65 36.92 34.95
C LEU A 5 6.20 35.80 34.04
N LEU A 6 7.39 36.07 33.51
CA LEU A 6 8.35 35.19 32.84
C LEU A 6 9.02 34.23 33.83
N SER A 7 9.54 33.08 33.34
CA SER A 7 10.91 32.57 33.59
C SER A 7 11.09 31.20 32.89
N LYS A 8 11.78 31.11 31.74
CA LYS A 8 13.22 30.81 31.49
C LYS A 8 13.67 29.34 31.64
N ARG A 9 14.22 28.83 30.53
CA ARG A 9 15.04 27.62 30.35
C ARG A 9 16.45 27.80 30.95
N ALA A 10 17.10 26.70 31.37
CA ALA A 10 18.52 26.42 31.09
C ALA A 10 18.90 24.94 31.42
N PRO A 11 19.95 24.35 30.78
CA PRO A 11 20.30 22.92 30.82
C PRO A 11 21.50 22.60 31.73
N ALA A 12 21.69 21.32 32.09
CA ALA A 12 22.83 20.86 32.90
C ALA A 12 23.75 19.86 32.18
N ARG A 13 25.00 20.33 32.06
CA ARG A 13 26.32 19.78 31.73
C ARG A 13 26.66 18.30 31.97
N CYS A 14 27.51 17.83 31.04
CA CYS A 14 28.62 16.86 31.14
C CYS A 14 29.45 16.91 32.45
N LEU A 15 29.89 15.73 32.89
CA LEU A 15 31.02 15.53 33.81
C LEU A 15 31.95 14.43 33.26
N ARG A 16 33.19 14.82 32.98
CA ARG A 16 34.36 13.94 32.83
C ARG A 16 34.81 13.49 34.23
N ALA A 17 35.29 12.26 34.34
CA ALA A 17 36.19 11.85 35.42
C ALA A 17 37.41 11.16 34.81
N SER A 18 38.57 11.75 35.10
CA SER A 18 39.91 11.26 34.81
C SER A 18 40.32 10.21 35.84
N GLY A 19 41.12 9.23 35.42
CA GLY A 19 41.84 8.32 36.31
C GLY A 19 43.04 7.74 35.58
N ALA A 20 44.23 8.27 35.88
CA ALA A 20 45.52 7.77 35.44
C ALA A 20 46.33 7.31 36.67
N VAL A 21 47.50 6.70 36.39
CA VAL A 21 48.53 6.13 37.29
C VAL A 21 48.25 4.66 37.63
N GLY A 22 49.13 3.68 37.41
CA GLY A 22 50.55 3.53 37.05
C GLY A 22 50.90 2.06 37.42
N GLY A 23 51.94 1.36 36.99
CA GLY A 23 53.15 1.59 36.20
C GLY A 23 54.02 0.32 36.29
N GLY A 24 55.05 0.23 35.43
CA GLY A 24 56.17 -0.72 35.51
C GLY A 24 55.95 -2.06 34.79
N GLY A 25 56.82 -2.55 33.92
CA GLY A 25 58.19 -2.18 33.57
C GLY A 25 59.05 -3.43 33.35
N GLY A 26 59.77 -3.51 32.23
CA GLY A 26 60.82 -4.50 31.93
C GLY A 26 60.43 -5.47 30.79
N GLY A 27 61.15 -5.64 29.68
CA GLY A 27 62.50 -5.22 29.30
C GLY A 27 63.35 -6.43 28.87
N GLY A 28 63.77 -6.49 27.59
CA GLY A 28 64.69 -7.47 26.98
C GLY A 28 63.98 -8.35 25.93
N GLY A 29 64.24 -8.29 24.61
CA GLY A 29 65.53 -8.42 23.91
C GLY A 29 65.98 -9.89 24.00
N VAL A 30 66.20 -10.70 22.95
CA VAL A 30 66.71 -10.51 21.59
C VAL A 30 66.43 -11.81 20.81
N ALA A 31 66.28 -11.75 19.48
CA ALA A 31 66.94 -12.63 18.50
C ALA A 31 66.12 -12.75 17.20
N ALA A 32 66.73 -12.25 16.12
CA ALA A 32 66.30 -12.45 14.76
C ALA A 32 66.66 -13.88 14.29
N ALA A 33 65.75 -14.49 13.53
CA ALA A 33 66.08 -15.52 12.56
C ALA A 33 65.24 -15.29 11.31
N VAL A 34 65.91 -14.85 10.25
CA VAL A 34 65.39 -14.81 8.88
C VAL A 34 65.62 -16.20 8.29
N ALA A 35 64.56 -16.85 7.82
CA ALA A 35 64.68 -17.90 6.80
C ALA A 35 63.39 -18.02 5.99
N THR A 36 63.51 -17.59 4.73
CA THR A 36 62.91 -18.16 3.51
C THR A 36 61.39 -18.24 3.36
N ALA A 37 60.93 -17.41 2.43
CA ALA A 37 59.65 -17.51 1.76
C ALA A 37 59.40 -18.89 1.14
N VAL A 38 58.18 -19.40 1.32
CA VAL A 38 57.53 -20.30 0.37
C VAL A 38 56.16 -19.70 0.07
N GLY A 39 55.91 -19.46 -1.22
CA GLY A 39 54.69 -18.87 -1.71
C GLY A 39 53.46 -19.68 -1.32
N GLY A 40 52.40 -18.97 -0.95
CA GLY A 40 51.09 -19.52 -0.72
C GLY A 40 50.08 -18.40 -0.84
N THR A 41 49.39 -18.34 -1.97
CA THR A 41 48.17 -17.56 -2.18
C THR A 41 47.26 -17.69 -0.96
N ARG A 42 47.01 -16.60 -0.23
CA ARG A 42 45.97 -16.59 0.80
C ARG A 42 44.62 -16.61 0.11
N ALA A 43 44.11 -17.82 -0.14
CA ALA A 43 42.70 -18.02 -0.38
C ALA A 43 41.96 -17.75 0.93
N PHE A 44 41.30 -16.60 1.04
CA PHE A 44 40.23 -16.44 2.02
C PHE A 44 39.07 -17.33 1.59
N SER A 45 39.05 -18.56 2.08
CA SER A 45 37.80 -19.28 2.28
C SER A 45 37.93 -20.09 3.54
N THR A 46 37.29 -19.65 4.62
CA THR A 46 36.90 -20.56 5.69
C THR A 46 36.01 -21.61 5.02
N PRO A 47 36.37 -22.91 5.02
CA PRO A 47 35.43 -23.93 4.59
C PRO A 47 34.24 -23.85 5.53
N VAL A 48 33.04 -23.64 5.00
CA VAL A 48 31.82 -23.86 5.77
C VAL A 48 31.84 -25.34 6.13
N ASN A 49 32.00 -25.63 7.42
CA ASN A 49 31.95 -26.99 7.92
C ASN A 49 30.48 -27.45 7.88
N ASP A 50 30.09 -28.09 6.78
CA ASP A 50 28.70 -28.51 6.49
C ASP A 50 28.26 -29.76 7.30
N SER A 51 29.03 -30.11 8.33
CA SER A 51 28.84 -31.30 9.17
C SER A 51 27.59 -31.26 10.07
N PHE A 52 26.73 -30.25 9.96
CA PHE A 52 25.50 -30.11 10.76
C PHE A 52 24.20 -30.30 9.97
N ALA A 53 24.26 -30.53 8.66
CA ALA A 53 23.06 -30.88 7.90
C ALA A 53 22.95 -32.41 7.76
N PRO A 54 21.90 -33.07 8.29
CA PRO A 54 21.60 -34.43 7.86
C PRO A 54 21.29 -34.39 6.36
N ILE A 55 22.11 -35.09 5.56
CA ILE A 55 21.85 -35.30 4.14
C ILE A 55 20.55 -36.12 4.05
N SER A 56 19.47 -35.47 3.66
CA SER A 56 18.25 -36.17 3.28
C SER A 56 18.54 -36.99 2.03
N THR A 57 18.60 -38.31 2.16
CA THR A 57 18.81 -39.26 1.06
C THR A 57 17.51 -39.55 0.29
N THR A 58 16.41 -38.91 0.64
CA THR A 58 15.17 -39.03 -0.10
C THR A 58 15.27 -38.13 -1.32
N PRO A 59 15.28 -38.66 -2.56
CA PRO A 59 15.12 -37.82 -3.74
C PRO A 59 13.81 -37.03 -3.58
N PRO A 60 13.77 -35.73 -3.92
CA PRO A 60 12.50 -35.00 -3.92
C PRO A 60 11.53 -35.78 -4.80
N SER A 61 10.37 -36.10 -4.24
CA SER A 61 9.29 -36.73 -4.99
C SER A 61 9.02 -35.89 -6.25
N ALA A 62 8.84 -36.57 -7.39
CA ALA A 62 8.31 -35.92 -8.59
C ALA A 62 7.00 -35.19 -8.21
N PRO A 63 6.71 -34.00 -8.78
CA PRO A 63 5.65 -33.15 -8.25
C PRO A 63 4.30 -33.83 -8.42
N GLU A 64 3.74 -34.37 -7.34
CA GLU A 64 2.30 -34.52 -7.20
C GLU A 64 1.68 -33.14 -7.49
N ALA A 65 0.62 -33.11 -8.31
CA ALA A 65 -0.09 -31.93 -8.77
C ALA A 65 0.14 -30.69 -7.88
N GLN A 66 1.08 -29.83 -8.30
CA GLN A 66 1.65 -28.79 -7.45
C GLN A 66 0.54 -27.98 -6.77
N GLY A 67 0.49 -28.00 -5.43
CA GLY A 67 -0.55 -27.38 -4.61
C GLY A 67 -0.73 -25.88 -4.85
N ALA A 68 -1.80 -25.29 -4.32
CA ALA A 68 -2.13 -23.89 -4.59
C ALA A 68 -0.99 -22.93 -4.21
N VAL A 69 -0.27 -23.23 -3.11
CA VAL A 69 0.91 -22.48 -2.67
C VAL A 69 1.98 -22.44 -3.75
N TRP A 70 2.38 -23.60 -4.27
CA TRP A 70 3.43 -23.68 -5.28
C TRP A 70 3.04 -22.93 -6.56
N ARG A 71 1.78 -23.05 -7.00
CA ARG A 71 1.28 -22.33 -8.18
C ARG A 71 1.29 -20.82 -7.97
N ALA A 72 0.85 -20.34 -6.80
CA ALA A 72 0.84 -18.92 -6.48
C ALA A 72 2.26 -18.32 -6.49
N VAL A 73 3.18 -18.99 -5.81
CA VAL A 73 4.59 -18.57 -5.69
C VAL A 73 5.31 -18.49 -7.03
N ASN A 74 4.99 -19.40 -7.95
CA ASN A 74 5.62 -19.48 -9.26
C ASN A 74 4.87 -18.72 -10.35
N ALA A 75 3.81 -17.98 -9.99
CA ALA A 75 3.03 -17.19 -10.94
C ALA A 75 3.91 -16.20 -11.72
N ARG A 76 3.72 -16.17 -13.05
CA ARG A 76 4.34 -15.21 -13.97
C ARG A 76 3.36 -14.16 -14.50
N ALA A 77 2.06 -14.40 -14.31
CA ALA A 77 0.98 -13.50 -14.63
C ALA A 77 -0.14 -13.64 -13.59
N PRO A 78 -0.99 -12.62 -13.40
CA PRO A 78 -2.20 -12.75 -12.58
C PRO A 78 -3.18 -13.77 -13.18
N ARG A 79 -3.89 -14.49 -12.30
CA ARG A 79 -5.04 -15.36 -12.64
C ARG A 79 -6.26 -14.90 -11.83
N HIS A 80 -7.48 -15.23 -12.30
CA HIS A 80 -8.74 -14.74 -11.71
C HIS A 80 -9.71 -15.87 -11.32
N ASP A 81 -9.30 -17.12 -11.51
CA ASP A 81 -10.08 -18.34 -11.30
C ASP A 81 -9.78 -19.02 -9.96
N TRP A 82 -9.39 -18.23 -8.96
CA TRP A 82 -9.13 -18.72 -7.60
C TRP A 82 -10.37 -19.37 -7.00
N THR A 83 -10.20 -20.53 -6.37
CA THR A 83 -11.26 -21.10 -5.52
C THR A 83 -11.09 -20.68 -4.07
N LYS A 84 -12.17 -20.69 -3.28
CA LYS A 84 -12.08 -20.47 -1.83
C LYS A 84 -11.15 -21.48 -1.14
N ASP A 85 -11.08 -22.71 -1.65
CA ASP A 85 -10.25 -23.77 -1.07
C ASP A 85 -8.76 -23.52 -1.33
N GLU A 86 -8.39 -23.09 -2.53
CA GLU A 86 -7.02 -22.68 -2.83
C GLU A 86 -6.58 -21.49 -1.97
N ILE A 87 -7.44 -20.48 -1.82
CA ILE A 87 -7.12 -19.32 -0.97
C ILE A 87 -7.03 -19.74 0.49
N ARG A 88 -7.86 -20.68 0.95
CA ARG A 88 -7.76 -21.23 2.31
C ARG A 88 -6.46 -22.00 2.53
N GLU A 89 -6.02 -22.78 1.54
CA GLU A 89 -4.72 -23.47 1.58
C GLU A 89 -3.57 -22.45 1.74
N LEU A 90 -3.56 -21.39 0.93
CA LEU A 90 -2.60 -20.29 1.05
C LEU A 90 -2.68 -19.64 2.43
N TYR A 91 -3.88 -19.23 2.84
CA TYR A 91 -4.12 -18.49 4.07
C TYR A 91 -3.69 -19.30 5.30
N ASN A 92 -3.81 -20.62 5.29
CA ASN A 92 -3.43 -21.49 6.41
C ASN A 92 -1.96 -21.95 6.38
N THR A 93 -1.18 -21.54 5.39
CA THR A 93 0.27 -21.79 5.38
C THR A 93 0.93 -21.21 6.65
N PRO A 94 1.96 -21.86 7.24
CA PRO A 94 2.69 -21.30 8.38
C PRO A 94 3.11 -19.85 8.12
N LEU A 95 2.85 -18.95 9.07
CA LEU A 95 2.86 -17.50 8.81
C LEU A 95 4.17 -16.98 8.23
N MET A 96 5.30 -17.46 8.75
CA MET A 96 6.63 -17.04 8.29
C MET A 96 6.92 -17.52 6.87
N GLU A 97 6.49 -18.74 6.54
CA GLU A 97 6.59 -19.29 5.19
C GLU A 97 5.70 -18.49 4.23
N LEU A 98 4.44 -18.24 4.62
CA LEU A 98 3.50 -17.44 3.85
C LEU A 98 4.05 -16.03 3.55
N ALA A 99 4.58 -15.35 4.55
CA ALA A 99 5.17 -14.01 4.41
C ALA A 99 6.43 -14.02 3.53
N HIS A 100 7.29 -15.03 3.68
CA HIS A 100 8.48 -15.20 2.85
C HIS A 100 8.09 -15.39 1.38
N GLN A 101 7.20 -16.33 1.10
CA GLN A 101 6.70 -16.64 -0.24
C GLN A 101 6.03 -15.44 -0.91
N ALA A 102 5.22 -14.69 -0.16
CA ALA A 102 4.62 -13.45 -0.64
C ALA A 102 5.68 -12.39 -0.99
N GLY A 103 6.73 -12.26 -0.18
CA GLY A 103 7.87 -11.37 -0.45
C GLY A 103 8.66 -11.77 -1.70
N VAL A 104 8.87 -13.07 -1.93
CA VAL A 104 9.50 -13.59 -3.16
C VAL A 104 8.67 -13.23 -4.38
N LEU A 105 7.35 -13.45 -4.33
CA LEU A 105 6.46 -13.10 -5.43
C LEU A 105 6.41 -11.58 -5.66
N HIS A 106 6.38 -10.78 -4.59
CA HIS A 106 6.35 -9.33 -4.67
C HIS A 106 7.51 -8.77 -5.50
N ARG A 107 8.73 -9.26 -5.28
CA ARG A 107 9.94 -8.87 -6.04
C ARG A 107 9.89 -9.20 -7.53
N ARG A 108 9.02 -10.11 -7.94
CA ARG A 108 8.82 -10.45 -9.36
C ARG A 108 7.89 -9.48 -10.09
N PHE A 109 6.92 -8.91 -9.37
CA PHE A 109 5.88 -8.06 -9.96
C PHE A 109 6.05 -6.57 -9.66
N HIS A 110 6.83 -6.23 -8.65
CA HIS A 110 7.01 -4.87 -8.16
C HIS A 110 8.47 -4.58 -7.84
N SER A 111 8.83 -3.29 -7.92
CA SER A 111 10.06 -2.81 -7.30
C SER A 111 9.91 -2.91 -5.77
N PRO A 112 10.72 -3.73 -5.08
CA PRO A 112 10.52 -4.03 -3.67
C PRO A 112 10.82 -2.87 -2.73
N SER A 113 11.56 -1.86 -3.18
CA SER A 113 11.80 -0.64 -2.41
C SER A 113 10.76 0.44 -2.67
N ALA A 114 9.95 0.34 -3.74
CA ALA A 114 9.00 1.38 -4.11
C ALA A 114 7.69 1.25 -3.32
N VAL A 115 7.39 2.26 -2.51
CA VAL A 115 6.15 2.34 -1.72
C VAL A 115 5.32 3.54 -2.18
N GLN A 116 4.07 3.30 -2.57
CA GLN A 116 3.17 4.37 -2.98
C GLN A 116 2.68 5.16 -1.77
N MET A 117 2.94 6.47 -1.78
CA MET A 117 2.51 7.41 -0.74
C MET A 117 1.23 8.11 -1.17
N CYS A 118 0.15 7.87 -0.44
CA CYS A 118 -1.16 8.49 -0.70
C CYS A 118 -1.53 9.44 0.44
N THR A 119 -2.05 10.63 0.12
CA THR A 119 -2.70 11.50 1.12
C THR A 119 -4.20 11.51 0.89
N LEU A 120 -4.98 11.49 1.96
CA LEU A 120 -6.44 11.44 1.91
C LEU A 120 -7.04 12.65 2.61
N MET A 121 -7.93 13.37 1.94
CA MET A 121 -8.70 14.47 2.51
C MET A 121 -10.18 14.09 2.59
N ASN A 122 -10.81 14.37 3.75
CA ASN A 122 -12.26 14.32 3.88
C ASN A 122 -12.88 15.59 3.28
N ILE A 123 -13.32 15.51 2.03
CA ILE A 123 -13.89 16.68 1.32
C ILE A 123 -15.32 16.97 1.76
N LYS A 124 -16.02 16.02 2.40
CA LYS A 124 -17.34 16.23 3.03
C LYS A 124 -17.48 15.32 4.24
N THR A 125 -17.48 15.90 5.43
CA THR A 125 -17.49 15.20 6.72
C THR A 125 -18.88 14.99 7.29
N GLY A 126 -19.12 13.80 7.88
CA GLY A 126 -20.33 13.48 8.65
C GLY A 126 -21.62 13.43 7.82
N GLY A 127 -22.78 13.22 8.45
CA GLY A 127 -24.07 13.28 7.73
C GLY A 127 -24.28 12.16 6.70
N CYS A 128 -23.69 10.98 6.90
CA CYS A 128 -23.90 9.81 6.05
C CYS A 128 -25.12 9.00 6.55
N SER A 129 -26.03 8.63 5.65
CA SER A 129 -27.25 7.89 5.99
C SER A 129 -27.02 6.40 6.29
N GLU A 130 -25.86 5.89 5.91
CA GLU A 130 -25.48 4.49 6.05
C GLU A 130 -25.24 4.12 7.53
N ASP A 131 -25.37 2.84 7.85
CA ASP A 131 -25.31 2.27 9.20
C ASP A 131 -24.06 1.41 9.44
N CYS A 132 -22.93 1.77 8.84
CA CYS A 132 -21.71 0.99 9.01
C CYS A 132 -21.26 1.04 10.47
N SER A 133 -21.29 -0.11 11.16
CA SER A 133 -21.13 -0.22 12.61
C SER A 133 -19.75 0.23 13.14
N TYR A 134 -18.77 0.47 12.26
CA TYR A 134 -17.44 1.02 12.56
C TYR A 134 -17.29 2.53 12.25
N CYS A 135 -18.22 3.14 11.52
CA CYS A 135 -17.98 4.42 10.88
C CYS A 135 -18.43 5.61 11.72
N ALA A 136 -17.50 6.50 12.04
CA ALA A 136 -17.77 7.73 12.79
C ALA A 136 -18.72 8.71 12.10
N GLN A 137 -18.87 8.59 10.78
CA GLN A 137 -19.57 9.56 9.95
C GLN A 137 -21.05 9.24 9.73
N SER A 138 -21.50 8.08 10.23
CA SER A 138 -22.90 7.66 10.19
C SER A 138 -23.76 8.54 11.08
N THR A 139 -24.92 8.97 10.57
CA THR A 139 -25.93 9.68 11.39
C THR A 139 -26.71 8.73 12.31
N ARG A 140 -26.47 7.41 12.23
CA ARG A 140 -27.11 6.41 13.10
C ARG A 140 -26.47 6.38 14.50
N TYR A 141 -25.29 6.97 14.65
CA TYR A 141 -24.46 6.85 15.85
C TYR A 141 -24.05 8.23 16.37
N ASN A 142 -23.88 8.34 17.69
CA ASN A 142 -23.44 9.58 18.33
C ASN A 142 -21.95 9.51 18.66
N THR A 143 -21.11 9.87 17.70
CA THR A 143 -19.65 9.86 17.82
C THR A 143 -19.05 11.21 18.23
N GLY A 144 -19.89 12.23 18.40
CA GLY A 144 -19.45 13.62 18.60
C GLY A 144 -18.92 14.31 17.33
N LEU A 145 -18.88 13.61 16.19
CA LEU A 145 -18.46 14.19 14.92
C LEU A 145 -19.51 15.18 14.40
N LYS A 146 -19.08 16.42 14.12
CA LYS A 146 -19.94 17.44 13.51
C LYS A 146 -19.95 17.30 11.98
N ALA A 147 -21.13 17.36 11.39
CA ALA A 147 -21.28 17.36 9.94
C ALA A 147 -20.84 18.71 9.37
N GLU A 148 -20.08 18.67 8.28
CA GLU A 148 -19.58 19.86 7.60
C GLU A 148 -20.03 19.89 6.14
N LYS A 149 -20.09 21.10 5.58
CA LYS A 149 -20.33 21.27 4.15
C LYS A 149 -19.12 20.75 3.37
N MET A 150 -19.36 20.42 2.09
CA MET A 150 -18.27 20.03 1.22
C MET A 150 -17.25 21.17 1.09
N SER A 151 -15.97 20.82 1.15
CA SER A 151 -14.85 21.75 1.01
C SER A 151 -14.88 22.46 -0.35
N PRO A 152 -14.58 23.76 -0.40
CA PRO A 152 -14.37 24.47 -1.66
C PRO A 152 -13.25 23.84 -2.49
N VAL A 153 -13.36 23.93 -3.82
CA VAL A 153 -12.36 23.37 -4.75
C VAL A 153 -10.95 23.86 -4.43
N GLU A 154 -10.76 25.17 -4.23
CA GLU A 154 -9.43 25.75 -3.94
C GLU A 154 -8.79 25.20 -2.66
N ASN A 155 -9.57 24.95 -1.61
CA ASN A 155 -9.04 24.37 -0.37
C ASN A 155 -8.51 22.96 -0.62
N VAL A 156 -9.22 22.18 -1.44
CA VAL A 156 -8.80 20.82 -1.82
C VAL A 156 -7.54 20.87 -2.68
N LEU A 157 -7.47 21.79 -3.65
CA LEU A 157 -6.27 21.97 -4.48
C LEU A 157 -5.07 22.44 -3.65
N GLN A 158 -5.27 23.30 -2.65
CA GLN A 158 -4.21 23.69 -1.73
C GLN A 158 -3.70 22.50 -0.91
N ALA A 159 -4.60 21.69 -0.36
CA ALA A 159 -4.22 20.47 0.36
C ALA A 159 -3.46 19.47 -0.53
N ALA A 160 -3.86 19.34 -1.80
CA ALA A 160 -3.17 18.50 -2.78
C ALA A 160 -1.75 19.00 -3.08
N ARG A 161 -1.54 20.32 -3.22
CA ARG A 161 -0.19 20.91 -3.38
C ARG A 161 0.71 20.57 -2.17
N ILE A 162 0.20 20.77 -0.95
CA ILE A 162 0.94 20.43 0.28
C ILE A 162 1.31 18.95 0.32
N ALA A 163 0.38 18.06 -0.05
CA ALA A 163 0.64 16.63 -0.11
C ALA A 163 1.72 16.28 -1.15
N LYS A 164 1.66 16.89 -2.34
CA LYS A 164 2.66 16.73 -3.41
C LYS A 164 4.05 17.16 -2.93
N ASP A 165 4.14 18.34 -2.33
CA ASP A 165 5.41 18.90 -1.83
C ASP A 165 6.02 18.02 -0.72
N ASN A 166 5.20 17.21 -0.05
CA ASN A 166 5.62 16.21 0.93
C ASN A 166 5.87 14.81 0.37
N GLY A 167 5.83 14.64 -0.95
CA GLY A 167 6.18 13.38 -1.63
C GLY A 167 5.02 12.43 -1.89
N SER A 168 3.77 12.82 -1.61
CA SER A 168 2.62 12.00 -1.99
C SER A 168 2.45 11.99 -3.51
N THR A 169 2.22 10.80 -4.07
CA THR A 169 2.05 10.62 -5.52
C THR A 169 0.60 10.42 -5.93
N ARG A 170 -0.27 10.12 -4.96
CA ARG A 170 -1.72 10.04 -5.14
C ARG A 170 -2.45 10.87 -4.09
N PHE A 171 -3.40 11.71 -4.53
CA PHE A 171 -4.31 12.43 -3.65
C PHE A 171 -5.71 11.81 -3.70
N CYS A 172 -6.23 11.45 -2.53
CA CYS A 172 -7.52 10.80 -2.38
C CYS A 172 -8.52 11.78 -1.74
N MET A 173 -9.76 11.79 -2.23
CA MET A 173 -10.83 12.62 -1.68
C MET A 173 -11.99 11.72 -1.22
N GLY A 174 -12.35 11.79 0.05
CA GLY A 174 -13.48 11.05 0.60
C GLY A 174 -14.68 11.94 0.92
N ALA A 175 -15.88 11.47 0.62
CA ALA A 175 -17.12 12.15 0.98
C ALA A 175 -18.05 11.21 1.76
N ALA A 176 -18.61 11.71 2.85
CA ALA A 176 -19.58 11.00 3.68
C ALA A 176 -20.99 10.97 3.02
N TRP A 177 -21.10 10.31 1.86
CA TRP A 177 -22.35 10.08 1.15
C TRP A 177 -22.60 8.58 0.97
N ARG A 178 -23.88 8.20 0.93
CA ARG A 178 -24.30 6.87 0.50
C ARG A 178 -24.02 6.66 -0.99
N ASP A 179 -24.48 7.62 -1.79
CA ASP A 179 -24.45 7.60 -3.24
C ASP A 179 -24.37 9.02 -3.81
N MET A 180 -24.20 9.11 -5.12
CA MET A 180 -24.16 10.38 -5.86
C MET A 180 -25.53 10.80 -6.45
N ARG A 181 -26.63 10.10 -6.12
CA ARG A 181 -27.95 10.42 -6.70
C ARG A 181 -28.39 11.83 -6.29
N GLY A 182 -28.85 12.62 -7.26
CA GLY A 182 -29.28 14.01 -7.03
C GLY A 182 -28.16 15.00 -6.69
N ARG A 183 -26.88 14.61 -6.71
CA ARG A 183 -25.74 15.45 -6.30
C ARG A 183 -25.00 16.09 -7.49
N LYS A 184 -25.73 16.63 -8.46
CA LYS A 184 -25.17 17.20 -9.69
C LYS A 184 -24.15 18.32 -9.42
N THR A 185 -24.47 19.26 -8.52
CA THR A 185 -23.55 20.35 -8.14
C THR A 185 -22.29 19.82 -7.45
N SER A 186 -22.43 18.83 -6.57
CA SER A 186 -21.28 18.21 -5.91
C SER A 186 -20.40 17.45 -6.90
N LEU A 187 -20.99 16.72 -7.84
CA LEU A 187 -20.26 16.03 -8.91
C LEU A 187 -19.47 17.03 -9.76
N LYS A 188 -20.09 18.16 -10.15
CA LYS A 188 -19.40 19.24 -10.87
C LYS A 188 -18.16 19.73 -10.11
N ASN A 189 -18.30 19.97 -8.80
CA ASN A 189 -17.18 20.45 -7.98
C ASN A 189 -16.09 19.37 -7.82
N VAL A 190 -16.47 18.09 -7.65
CA VAL A 190 -15.50 16.99 -7.59
C VAL A 190 -14.74 16.85 -8.90
N LYS A 191 -15.40 17.00 -10.06
CA LYS A 191 -14.74 17.01 -11.37
C LYS A 191 -13.69 18.13 -11.47
N ALA A 192 -14.03 19.34 -11.02
CA ALA A 192 -13.07 20.45 -10.97
C ALA A 192 -11.88 20.16 -10.03
N MET A 193 -12.12 19.50 -8.88
CA MET A 193 -11.03 19.06 -8.00
C MET A 193 -10.14 18.02 -8.68
N VAL A 194 -10.75 17.05 -9.36
CA VAL A 194 -10.05 15.99 -10.12
C VAL A 194 -9.17 16.63 -11.20
N GLU A 195 -9.73 17.49 -12.04
CA GLU A 195 -9.01 18.19 -13.12
C GLU A 195 -7.82 18.99 -12.56
N GLY A 196 -8.04 19.75 -11.48
CA GLY A 196 -6.99 20.53 -10.85
C GLY A 196 -5.85 19.68 -10.28
N ILE A 197 -6.15 18.55 -9.63
CA ILE A 197 -5.13 17.61 -9.10
C ILE A 197 -4.40 16.91 -10.25
N ARG A 198 -5.11 16.52 -11.31
CA ARG A 198 -4.49 15.92 -12.51
C ARG A 198 -3.48 16.86 -13.15
N ALA A 199 -3.80 18.15 -13.23
CA ALA A 199 -2.88 19.17 -13.74
C ALA A 199 -1.61 19.33 -12.88
N MET A 200 -1.60 18.81 -11.65
CA MET A 200 -0.41 18.76 -10.78
C MET A 200 0.44 17.50 -11.01
N ASP A 201 0.17 16.69 -12.04
CA ASP A 201 0.87 15.42 -12.31
C ASP A 201 0.78 14.42 -11.14
N MET A 202 -0.36 14.42 -10.44
CA MET A 202 -0.67 13.49 -9.37
C MET A 202 -1.74 12.49 -9.82
N GLU A 203 -1.67 11.28 -9.29
CA GLU A 203 -2.82 10.39 -9.31
C GLU A 203 -3.93 10.96 -8.43
N VAL A 204 -5.18 10.77 -8.84
CA VAL A 204 -6.34 11.27 -8.10
C VAL A 204 -7.38 10.18 -7.91
N CYS A 205 -7.78 10.01 -6.66
CA CYS A 205 -8.73 9.00 -6.26
C CYS A 205 -9.91 9.65 -5.53
N VAL A 206 -11.10 9.10 -5.69
CA VAL A 206 -12.27 9.51 -4.90
C VAL A 206 -12.96 8.31 -4.24
N THR A 207 -13.66 8.54 -3.14
CA THR A 207 -14.68 7.63 -2.59
C THR A 207 -15.93 8.45 -2.28
N LEU A 208 -16.95 8.31 -3.12
CA LEU A 208 -18.19 9.11 -3.06
C LEU A 208 -19.42 8.25 -2.76
N GLY A 209 -19.22 6.99 -2.34
CA GLY A 209 -20.28 6.01 -2.18
C GLY A 209 -20.58 5.25 -3.49
N MET A 210 -21.83 4.85 -3.69
CA MET A 210 -22.31 4.20 -4.90
C MET A 210 -22.50 5.21 -6.04
N ILE A 211 -22.08 4.83 -7.24
CA ILE A 211 -22.22 5.64 -8.46
C ILE A 211 -22.82 4.78 -9.59
N ASP A 212 -23.53 5.45 -10.50
CA ASP A 212 -23.98 4.83 -11.76
C ASP A 212 -22.92 4.94 -12.87
N GLN A 213 -23.21 4.32 -14.02
CA GLN A 213 -22.29 4.30 -15.16
C GLN A 213 -21.97 5.72 -15.68
N ASN A 214 -22.99 6.57 -15.83
CA ASN A 214 -22.80 7.93 -16.36
C ASN A 214 -21.91 8.76 -15.42
N GLN A 215 -22.10 8.64 -14.10
CA GLN A 215 -21.24 9.29 -13.12
C GLN A 215 -19.78 8.79 -13.19
N ALA A 216 -19.59 7.48 -13.41
CA ALA A 216 -18.25 6.92 -13.61
C ALA A 216 -17.59 7.49 -14.88
N ASP A 217 -18.32 7.57 -15.99
CA ASP A 217 -17.82 8.12 -17.26
C ASP A 217 -17.49 9.61 -17.15
N GLU A 218 -18.31 10.38 -16.44
CA GLU A 218 -18.05 11.79 -16.14
C GLU A 218 -16.78 12.00 -15.31
N LEU A 219 -16.57 11.16 -14.29
CA LEU A 219 -15.37 11.18 -13.46
C LEU A 219 -14.13 10.76 -14.27
N LYS A 220 -14.25 9.74 -15.13
CA LYS A 220 -13.17 9.34 -16.04
C LYS A 220 -12.77 10.48 -16.96
N SER A 221 -13.75 11.16 -17.54
CA SER A 221 -13.55 12.27 -18.47
C SER A 221 -12.86 13.46 -17.80
N ALA A 222 -13.15 13.73 -16.52
CA ALA A 222 -12.43 14.72 -15.71
C ALA A 222 -10.98 14.31 -15.41
N GLY A 223 -10.62 13.04 -15.65
CA GLY A 223 -9.27 12.51 -15.47
C GLY A 223 -9.11 11.67 -14.21
N LEU A 224 -10.18 11.22 -13.56
CA LEU A 224 -10.07 10.39 -12.35
C LEU A 224 -9.25 9.12 -12.63
N THR A 225 -8.23 8.87 -11.80
CA THR A 225 -7.33 7.73 -12.02
C THR A 225 -7.80 6.49 -11.27
N ALA A 226 -8.35 6.65 -10.06
CA ALA A 226 -8.87 5.54 -9.26
C ALA A 226 -10.17 5.88 -8.53
N TYR A 227 -11.00 4.87 -8.27
CA TYR A 227 -12.19 5.01 -7.44
C TYR A 227 -12.12 4.00 -6.29
N ASN A 228 -12.20 4.48 -5.05
CA ASN A 228 -12.26 3.63 -3.88
C ASN A 228 -13.69 3.21 -3.57
N HIS A 229 -13.91 1.90 -3.49
CA HIS A 229 -15.18 1.31 -3.08
C HIS A 229 -14.90 -0.07 -2.50
N ASN A 230 -14.63 -0.14 -1.20
CA ASN A 230 -14.29 -1.38 -0.51
C ASN A 230 -15.42 -2.41 -0.61
N VAL A 231 -15.16 -3.68 -0.30
CA VAL A 231 -16.21 -4.67 0.01
C VAL A 231 -16.28 -4.97 1.51
N ASP A 232 -15.36 -4.38 2.28
CA ASP A 232 -15.24 -4.35 3.75
C ASP A 232 -14.91 -5.70 4.40
N THR A 233 -15.65 -6.76 4.08
CA THR A 233 -15.47 -8.12 4.62
C THR A 233 -16.00 -9.18 3.62
N SER A 234 -16.17 -10.42 4.07
CA SER A 234 -16.83 -11.48 3.30
C SER A 234 -18.29 -11.14 3.00
N ARG A 235 -18.86 -11.76 1.95
CA ARG A 235 -20.28 -11.62 1.64
C ARG A 235 -21.16 -12.12 2.78
N GLU A 236 -20.72 -13.17 3.45
CA GLU A 236 -21.43 -13.87 4.51
C GLU A 236 -21.47 -13.05 5.81
N HIS A 237 -20.39 -12.32 6.11
CA HIS A 237 -20.30 -11.47 7.31
C HIS A 237 -20.86 -10.06 7.09
N TYR A 238 -20.91 -9.57 5.85
CA TYR A 238 -21.32 -8.19 5.55
C TYR A 238 -22.62 -7.73 6.24
N PRO A 239 -23.71 -8.52 6.31
CA PRO A 239 -24.96 -8.11 6.95
C PRO A 239 -24.88 -7.89 8.47
N SER A 240 -23.83 -8.38 9.15
CA SER A 240 -23.61 -8.10 10.58
C SER A 240 -23.04 -6.70 10.83
N VAL A 241 -22.46 -6.08 9.80
CA VAL A 241 -21.71 -4.82 9.87
C VAL A 241 -22.48 -3.67 9.24
N ILE A 242 -23.16 -3.92 8.13
CA ILE A 242 -23.84 -2.91 7.30
C ILE A 242 -25.14 -3.50 6.77
N THR A 243 -26.28 -2.82 7.00
CA THR A 243 -27.60 -3.28 6.53
C THR A 243 -28.28 -2.33 5.55
N THR A 244 -27.84 -1.07 5.50
CA THR A 244 -28.40 -0.01 4.62
C THR A 244 -28.08 -0.15 3.13
N ARG A 245 -27.21 -1.11 2.78
CA ARG A 245 -26.84 -1.47 1.41
C ARG A 245 -26.46 -2.94 1.34
N THR A 246 -26.65 -3.53 0.17
CA THR A 246 -26.31 -4.92 -0.13
C THR A 246 -24.86 -5.06 -0.59
N TYR A 247 -24.32 -6.28 -0.52
CA TYR A 247 -23.00 -6.59 -1.07
C TYR A 247 -22.95 -6.41 -2.59
N ASP A 248 -24.03 -6.76 -3.29
CA ASP A 248 -24.12 -6.68 -4.75
C ASP A 248 -24.19 -5.25 -5.28
N GLU A 249 -24.82 -4.32 -4.55
CA GLU A 249 -24.76 -2.88 -4.88
C GLU A 249 -23.31 -2.38 -4.96
N ARG A 250 -22.41 -2.94 -4.13
CA ARG A 250 -20.99 -2.58 -4.16
C ARG A 250 -20.29 -3.16 -5.36
N LEU A 251 -20.51 -4.45 -5.65
CA LEU A 251 -19.95 -5.09 -6.83
C LEU A 251 -20.43 -4.43 -8.13
N GLN A 252 -21.69 -3.98 -8.15
CA GLN A 252 -22.24 -3.21 -9.26
C GLN A 252 -21.51 -1.87 -9.44
N THR A 253 -21.24 -1.15 -8.35
CA THR A 253 -20.44 0.08 -8.40
C THR A 253 -19.02 -0.20 -8.93
N LEU A 254 -18.39 -1.30 -8.49
CA LEU A 254 -17.08 -1.72 -9.02
C LEU A 254 -17.13 -2.03 -10.52
N SER A 255 -18.24 -2.62 -11.00
CA SER A 255 -18.48 -2.83 -12.43
C SER A 255 -18.55 -1.52 -13.19
N HIS A 256 -19.29 -0.52 -12.70
CA HIS A 256 -19.37 0.80 -13.33
C HIS A 256 -18.02 1.50 -13.44
N VAL A 257 -17.24 1.50 -12.36
CA VAL A 257 -15.88 2.04 -12.31
C VAL A 257 -14.98 1.37 -13.34
N ARG A 258 -15.04 0.03 -13.42
CA ARG A 258 -14.26 -0.77 -14.37
C ARG A 258 -14.64 -0.46 -15.82
N ASN A 259 -15.93 -0.45 -16.12
CA ASN A 259 -16.45 -0.19 -17.47
C ASN A 259 -16.08 1.21 -17.97
N ALA A 260 -16.01 2.19 -17.05
CA ALA A 260 -15.51 3.54 -17.35
C ALA A 260 -13.98 3.59 -17.54
N GLY A 261 -13.25 2.50 -17.37
CA GLY A 261 -11.79 2.46 -17.48
C GLY A 261 -11.07 3.19 -16.33
N ILE A 262 -11.68 3.27 -15.16
CA ILE A 262 -11.07 3.82 -13.94
C ILE A 262 -10.47 2.66 -13.12
N ASN A 263 -9.30 2.89 -12.50
CA ASN A 263 -8.71 1.88 -11.63
C ASN A 263 -9.58 1.64 -10.39
N VAL A 264 -9.86 0.36 -10.10
CA VAL A 264 -10.59 -0.02 -8.89
C VAL A 264 -9.65 -0.04 -7.69
N CYS A 265 -10.01 0.66 -6.62
CA CYS A 265 -9.40 0.52 -5.30
C CYS A 265 -10.42 -0.12 -4.35
N SER A 266 -10.29 -1.42 -4.06
CA SER A 266 -11.26 -2.14 -3.24
C SER A 266 -10.56 -3.11 -2.30
N GLY A 267 -10.90 -3.05 -1.02
CA GLY A 267 -10.36 -3.94 0.00
C GLY A 267 -11.31 -4.08 1.19
N GLY A 268 -10.74 -4.27 2.38
CA GLY A 268 -11.51 -4.61 3.58
C GLY A 268 -10.99 -4.00 4.88
N ILE A 269 -11.70 -4.30 5.96
CA ILE A 269 -11.36 -3.92 7.33
C ILE A 269 -11.30 -5.21 8.16
N LEU A 270 -10.20 -5.39 8.87
CA LEU A 270 -9.98 -6.50 9.78
C LEU A 270 -10.29 -6.07 11.22
N GLY A 271 -10.92 -6.95 12.02
CA GLY A 271 -11.36 -6.70 13.39
C GLY A 271 -12.81 -6.22 13.52
N LEU A 272 -13.65 -6.40 12.50
CA LEU A 272 -15.10 -6.16 12.53
C LEU A 272 -15.86 -7.20 13.38
N GLY A 273 -15.24 -8.32 13.74
CA GLY A 273 -15.88 -9.46 14.42
C GLY A 273 -16.01 -10.67 13.50
N GLU A 274 -15.40 -10.58 12.32
CA GLU A 274 -15.26 -11.60 11.32
C GLU A 274 -14.31 -12.72 11.76
N LYS A 275 -14.46 -13.90 11.17
CA LYS A 275 -13.63 -15.07 11.41
C LYS A 275 -12.51 -15.17 10.35
N PRO A 276 -11.47 -16.00 10.56
CA PRO A 276 -10.46 -16.24 9.53
C PRO A 276 -11.04 -16.65 8.16
N GLU A 277 -12.15 -17.39 8.14
CA GLU A 277 -12.85 -17.76 6.90
C GLU A 277 -13.43 -16.56 6.15
N ASP A 278 -13.77 -15.48 6.86
CA ASP A 278 -14.25 -14.25 6.26
C ASP A 278 -13.12 -13.47 5.58
N HIS A 279 -11.88 -13.57 6.07
CA HIS A 279 -10.72 -13.03 5.37
C HIS A 279 -10.51 -13.75 4.03
N VAL A 280 -10.67 -15.08 4.03
CA VAL A 280 -10.66 -15.88 2.80
C VAL A 280 -11.80 -15.45 1.86
N GLY A 281 -13.00 -15.21 2.39
CA GLY A 281 -14.15 -14.73 1.60
C GLY A 281 -13.95 -13.33 1.00
N LEU A 282 -13.32 -12.42 1.75
CA LEU A 282 -12.90 -11.10 1.27
C LEU A 282 -11.91 -11.23 0.12
N LEU A 283 -10.84 -12.00 0.31
CA LEU A 283 -9.78 -12.20 -0.69
C LEU A 283 -10.29 -12.91 -1.94
N TYR A 284 -11.15 -13.91 -1.77
CA TYR A 284 -11.86 -14.57 -2.87
C TYR A 284 -12.61 -13.54 -3.70
N THR A 285 -13.48 -12.74 -3.07
CA THR A 285 -14.29 -11.75 -3.80
C THR A 285 -13.44 -10.83 -4.66
N VAL A 286 -12.38 -10.24 -4.11
CA VAL A 286 -11.57 -9.25 -4.84
C VAL A 286 -10.66 -9.88 -5.89
N SER A 287 -10.19 -11.11 -5.67
CA SER A 287 -9.31 -11.83 -6.60
C SER A 287 -10.07 -12.52 -7.75
N THR A 288 -11.38 -12.75 -7.61
CA THR A 288 -12.22 -13.32 -8.68
C THR A 288 -13.06 -12.28 -9.41
N LEU A 289 -12.80 -10.98 -9.22
CA LEU A 289 -13.38 -9.94 -10.06
C LEU A 289 -12.90 -10.11 -11.51
N PRO A 290 -13.65 -9.62 -12.52
CA PRO A 290 -13.23 -9.68 -13.93
C PRO A 290 -11.82 -9.14 -14.19
N ALA A 291 -11.40 -8.17 -13.38
CA ALA A 291 -10.01 -7.75 -13.24
C ALA A 291 -9.74 -7.48 -11.76
N HIS A 292 -8.58 -7.90 -11.27
CA HIS A 292 -8.12 -7.57 -9.92
C HIS A 292 -8.16 -6.05 -9.67
N PRO A 293 -8.46 -5.61 -8.43
CA PRO A 293 -8.33 -4.21 -8.08
C PRO A 293 -6.89 -3.73 -8.32
N GLU A 294 -6.76 -2.47 -8.72
CA GLU A 294 -5.46 -1.83 -8.84
C GLU A 294 -4.77 -1.69 -7.49
N SER A 295 -5.56 -1.31 -6.49
CA SER A 295 -5.14 -1.15 -5.11
C SER A 295 -6.07 -1.94 -4.20
N PHE A 296 -5.50 -2.77 -3.33
CA PHE A 296 -6.18 -3.50 -2.27
C PHE A 296 -5.79 -2.90 -0.91
N PRO A 297 -6.60 -1.99 -0.34
CA PRO A 297 -6.38 -1.48 1.00
C PRO A 297 -6.75 -2.51 2.08
N VAL A 298 -5.81 -2.79 2.97
CA VAL A 298 -6.02 -3.55 4.19
C VAL A 298 -6.10 -2.56 5.34
N ASN A 299 -7.29 -2.41 5.90
CA ASN A 299 -7.53 -1.59 7.09
C ASN A 299 -7.60 -2.49 8.30
N ALA A 300 -7.09 -2.04 9.44
CA ALA A 300 -7.47 -2.57 10.74
C ALA A 300 -8.52 -1.65 11.35
N LEU A 301 -9.53 -2.22 12.02
CA LEU A 301 -10.56 -1.47 12.71
C LEU A 301 -9.89 -0.49 13.70
N VAL A 302 -10.23 0.78 13.57
CA VAL A 302 -9.94 1.79 14.58
C VAL A 302 -11.22 1.95 15.39
N PRO A 303 -11.26 1.52 16.67
CA PRO A 303 -12.44 1.66 17.51
C PRO A 303 -12.76 3.15 17.72
N ILE A 304 -14.00 3.55 17.44
CA ILE A 304 -14.45 4.94 17.61
C ILE A 304 -15.62 4.96 18.58
N LYS A 305 -15.43 5.67 19.69
CA LYS A 305 -16.47 5.86 20.71
C LYS A 305 -17.78 6.34 20.09
N GLY A 306 -18.88 5.75 20.51
CA GLY A 306 -20.22 6.04 20.01
C GLY A 306 -20.68 5.16 18.84
N THR A 307 -19.77 4.41 18.21
CA THR A 307 -20.12 3.42 17.18
C THR A 307 -20.35 2.04 17.83
N PRO A 308 -21.23 1.17 17.29
CA PRO A 308 -21.48 -0.15 17.87
C PRO A 308 -20.22 -1.00 18.05
N LEU A 309 -19.29 -0.96 17.09
CA LEU A 309 -18.04 -1.70 17.21
C LEU A 309 -17.01 -0.99 18.12
N GLY A 310 -17.09 0.33 18.26
CA GLY A 310 -16.21 1.09 19.13
C GLY A 310 -16.55 0.99 20.62
N ASP A 311 -17.84 0.81 20.94
CA ASP A 311 -18.34 0.72 22.32
C ASP A 311 -18.53 -0.73 22.81
N ASP A 312 -18.22 -1.72 21.98
CA ASP A 312 -18.29 -3.15 22.33
C ASP A 312 -17.22 -3.52 23.37
N PRO A 313 -17.59 -3.82 24.63
CA PRO A 313 -16.63 -4.06 25.71
C PRO A 313 -15.87 -5.39 25.56
N ASN A 314 -16.39 -6.32 24.74
CA ASN A 314 -15.77 -7.63 24.52
C ASN A 314 -14.79 -7.60 23.34
N ARG A 315 -14.68 -6.47 22.65
CA ARG A 315 -13.86 -6.37 21.45
C ARG A 315 -12.39 -6.27 21.80
N THR A 316 -11.60 -7.11 21.13
CA THR A 316 -10.15 -6.99 21.10
C THR A 316 -9.71 -6.45 19.76
N ARG A 317 -8.59 -5.73 19.76
CA ARG A 317 -7.95 -5.30 18.51
C ARG A 317 -7.53 -6.54 17.72
N ILE A 318 -7.69 -6.49 16.40
CA ILE A 318 -7.21 -7.55 15.52
C ILE A 318 -5.71 -7.78 15.75
N ALA A 319 -5.34 -9.04 15.93
CA ALA A 319 -3.95 -9.42 16.13
C ALA A 319 -3.13 -9.19 14.85
N PHE A 320 -1.86 -8.82 15.02
CA PHE A 320 -1.00 -8.46 13.89
C PHE A 320 -0.75 -9.64 12.94
N ASP A 321 -0.72 -10.86 13.45
CA ASP A 321 -0.57 -12.08 12.64
C ASP A 321 -1.69 -12.22 11.60
N ALA A 322 -2.93 -11.86 11.93
CA ALA A 322 -4.05 -11.84 11.00
C ALA A 322 -3.90 -10.75 9.93
N ILE A 323 -3.36 -9.58 10.28
CA ILE A 323 -3.05 -8.50 9.32
C ILE A 323 -1.97 -8.99 8.34
N LEU A 324 -0.86 -9.51 8.87
CA LEU A 324 0.26 -10.00 8.06
C LEU A 324 -0.17 -11.15 7.14
N ARG A 325 -0.93 -12.10 7.66
CA ARG A 325 -1.49 -13.23 6.91
C ARG A 325 -2.39 -12.76 5.77
N THR A 326 -3.25 -11.77 6.02
CA THR A 326 -4.12 -11.20 4.98
C THR A 326 -3.32 -10.50 3.90
N ILE A 327 -2.30 -9.70 4.26
CA ILE A 327 -1.42 -9.01 3.31
C ILE A 327 -0.64 -10.02 2.46
N ALA A 328 -0.02 -11.02 3.09
CA ALA A 328 0.77 -12.03 2.40
C ALA A 328 -0.10 -12.88 1.45
N THR A 329 -1.28 -13.31 1.91
CA THR A 329 -2.23 -14.03 1.07
C THR A 329 -2.71 -13.16 -0.09
N ALA A 330 -3.06 -11.89 0.14
CA ALA A 330 -3.44 -10.94 -0.89
C ALA A 330 -2.36 -10.79 -1.97
N ARG A 331 -1.08 -10.75 -1.57
CA ARG A 331 0.05 -10.67 -2.50
C ARG A 331 0.15 -11.91 -3.38
N LEU A 332 -0.05 -13.09 -2.80
CA LEU A 332 -0.04 -14.37 -3.54
C LEU A 332 -1.19 -14.47 -4.55
N VAL A 333 -2.41 -14.06 -4.17
CA VAL A 333 -3.58 -14.18 -5.06
C VAL A 333 -3.67 -13.06 -6.09
N MET A 334 -3.16 -11.87 -5.77
CA MET A 334 -3.20 -10.67 -6.63
C MET A 334 -1.79 -10.09 -6.84
N PRO A 335 -0.90 -10.79 -7.58
CA PRO A 335 0.53 -10.48 -7.63
C PRO A 335 0.87 -9.09 -8.17
N ALA A 336 0.05 -8.52 -9.05
CA ALA A 336 0.26 -7.20 -9.65
C ALA A 336 -0.47 -6.06 -8.92
N THR A 337 -1.24 -6.35 -7.87
CA THR A 337 -2.05 -5.35 -7.15
C THR A 337 -1.19 -4.60 -6.13
N ILE A 338 -1.42 -3.30 -6.00
CA ILE A 338 -0.81 -2.51 -4.93
C ILE A 338 -1.53 -2.88 -3.63
N ILE A 339 -0.79 -3.35 -2.62
CA ILE A 339 -1.36 -3.72 -1.32
C ILE A 339 -1.04 -2.60 -0.35
N ARG A 340 -2.07 -1.93 0.14
CA ARG A 340 -1.94 -0.73 0.96
C ARG A 340 -2.20 -1.04 2.43
N ILE A 341 -1.25 -0.71 3.29
CA ILE A 341 -1.51 -0.58 4.73
C ILE A 341 -2.26 0.73 4.92
N ALA A 342 -3.55 0.63 5.22
CA ALA A 342 -4.45 1.78 5.24
C ALA A 342 -4.78 2.21 6.67
N ALA A 343 -6.06 2.26 7.06
CA ALA A 343 -6.44 2.67 8.42
C ALA A 343 -5.92 1.68 9.48
N GLY A 344 -5.61 2.18 10.67
CA GLY A 344 -5.04 1.40 11.77
C GLY A 344 -3.51 1.31 11.77
N ARG A 345 -2.83 1.82 10.73
CA ARG A 345 -1.35 1.86 10.65
C ARG A 345 -0.69 2.55 11.84
N THR A 346 -1.29 3.60 12.39
CA THR A 346 -0.79 4.35 13.57
C THR A 346 -0.66 3.48 14.82
N THR A 347 -1.34 2.34 14.84
CA THR A 347 -1.32 1.40 15.96
C THR A 347 -0.29 0.28 15.78
N MET A 348 0.38 0.22 14.62
CA MET A 348 1.45 -0.73 14.32
C MET A 348 2.80 -0.15 14.71
N SER A 349 3.63 -0.97 15.36
CA SER A 349 5.05 -0.69 15.55
C SER A 349 5.78 -0.58 14.21
N GLU A 350 6.95 0.06 14.22
CA GLU A 350 7.81 0.14 13.04
C GLU A 350 8.14 -1.26 12.49
N ALA A 351 8.52 -2.21 13.36
CA ALA A 351 8.87 -3.57 12.96
C ALA A 351 7.71 -4.31 12.27
N GLU A 352 6.49 -4.15 12.76
CA GLU A 352 5.28 -4.71 12.13
C GLU A 352 5.06 -4.15 10.73
N GLN A 353 5.25 -2.84 10.54
CA GLN A 353 5.12 -2.21 9.22
C GLN A 353 6.19 -2.72 8.25
N ILE A 354 7.45 -2.84 8.70
CA ILE A 354 8.53 -3.38 7.88
C ILE A 354 8.27 -4.85 7.49
N LEU A 355 7.73 -5.65 8.41
CA LEU A 355 7.37 -7.03 8.09
C LEU A 355 6.23 -7.10 7.06
N CYS A 356 5.24 -6.20 7.14
CA CYS A 356 4.21 -6.08 6.10
C CYS A 356 4.80 -5.67 4.73
N PHE A 357 5.73 -4.72 4.69
CA PHE A 357 6.42 -4.36 3.44
C PHE A 357 7.22 -5.53 2.88
N SER A 358 7.94 -6.27 3.73
CA SER A 358 8.67 -7.47 3.34
C SER A 358 7.76 -8.58 2.81
N ALA A 359 6.53 -8.69 3.32
CA ALA A 359 5.52 -9.63 2.85
C ALA A 359 4.78 -9.15 1.58
N GLY A 360 5.08 -7.94 1.09
CA GLY A 360 4.58 -7.44 -0.18
C GLY A 360 3.50 -6.35 -0.09
N ALA A 361 3.26 -5.75 1.07
CA ALA A 361 2.63 -4.43 1.10
C ALA A 361 3.54 -3.40 0.43
N ASN A 362 2.98 -2.47 -0.34
CA ASN A 362 3.76 -1.49 -1.11
C ASN A 362 3.02 -0.16 -1.30
N ALA A 363 2.14 0.18 -0.36
CA ALA A 363 1.52 1.50 -0.28
C ALA A 363 1.09 1.84 1.14
N VAL A 364 1.02 3.13 1.45
CA VAL A 364 0.53 3.66 2.73
C VAL A 364 -0.31 4.93 2.53
N PHE A 365 -1.15 5.23 3.53
CA PHE A 365 -1.60 6.60 3.73
C PHE A 365 -0.59 7.38 4.60
N THR A 366 -0.32 8.61 4.19
CA THR A 366 0.63 9.53 4.84
C THR A 366 0.05 10.94 4.90
N GLY A 367 0.30 11.63 6.01
CA GLY A 367 -0.16 12.99 6.27
C GLY A 367 -0.59 13.21 7.71
N GLU A 368 -1.20 14.35 8.00
CA GLU A 368 -1.64 14.67 9.37
C GLU A 368 -2.85 13.81 9.79
N LYS A 369 -3.79 13.59 8.88
CA LYS A 369 -5.05 12.87 9.13
C LYS A 369 -5.48 12.06 7.92
N MET A 370 -6.34 11.07 8.17
CA MET A 370 -7.17 10.42 7.15
C MET A 370 -8.54 11.09 7.09
N LEU A 371 -9.64 10.32 7.12
CA LEU A 371 -11.01 10.87 7.08
C LEU A 371 -11.43 11.48 8.41
N THR A 372 -11.33 10.70 9.49
CA THR A 372 -11.73 11.09 10.86
C THR A 372 -10.75 10.62 11.92
N THR A 373 -9.68 9.94 11.51
CA THR A 373 -8.64 9.37 12.37
C THR A 373 -7.27 9.88 11.94
N ASP A 374 -6.30 9.80 12.84
CA ASP A 374 -4.94 10.25 12.56
C ASP A 374 -4.25 9.35 11.54
N ALA A 375 -3.34 9.94 10.77
CA ALA A 375 -2.42 9.22 9.90
C ALA A 375 -1.01 9.25 10.50
N VAL A 376 -0.11 8.40 9.98
CA VAL A 376 1.31 8.57 10.24
C VAL A 376 1.80 9.76 9.41
N GLY A 377 2.47 10.71 10.07
CA GLY A 377 2.92 11.95 9.44
C GLY A 377 4.02 11.74 8.41
N TRP A 378 4.12 12.67 7.44
CA TRP A 378 5.10 12.61 6.36
C TRP A 378 6.54 12.45 6.83
N ASP A 379 6.94 13.17 7.89
CA ASP A 379 8.32 13.13 8.36
C ASP A 379 8.67 11.81 9.03
N ALA A 380 7.73 11.20 9.76
CA ALA A 380 7.91 9.86 10.32
C ALA A 380 8.07 8.82 9.20
N ASP A 381 7.29 8.94 8.13
CA ASP A 381 7.39 8.08 6.94
C ASP A 381 8.72 8.26 6.22
N LYS A 382 9.18 9.51 6.01
CA LYS A 382 10.47 9.81 5.39
C LYS A 382 11.63 9.20 6.18
N VAL A 383 11.64 9.36 7.51
CA VAL A 383 12.67 8.78 8.38
C VAL A 383 12.68 7.25 8.32
N MET A 384 11.50 6.62 8.36
CA MET A 384 11.41 5.16 8.21
C MET A 384 11.92 4.72 6.84
N PHE A 385 11.51 5.41 5.77
CA PHE A 385 11.87 5.02 4.41
C PHE A 385 13.37 5.14 4.18
N GLU A 386 13.99 6.23 4.62
CA GLU A 386 15.45 6.41 4.57
C GLU A 386 16.19 5.30 5.33
N LYS A 387 15.75 4.98 6.55
CA LYS A 387 16.36 3.94 7.40
C LYS A 387 16.35 2.55 6.76
N TYR A 388 15.28 2.18 6.05
CA TYR A 388 15.10 0.84 5.48
C TYR A 388 15.34 0.77 3.96
N GLY A 389 15.77 1.86 3.33
CA GLY A 389 16.02 1.91 1.88
C GLY A 389 14.74 1.83 1.03
N LEU A 390 13.62 2.31 1.56
CA LEU A 390 12.37 2.44 0.82
C LEU A 390 12.34 3.79 0.09
N LEU A 391 11.67 3.83 -1.04
CA LEU A 391 11.58 5.00 -1.92
C LEU A 391 10.11 5.28 -2.26
N PRO A 392 9.69 6.55 -2.33
CA PRO A 392 8.37 6.89 -2.86
C PRO A 392 8.22 6.38 -4.30
N MET A 393 7.19 5.57 -4.56
CA MET A 393 6.84 5.10 -5.91
C MET A 393 6.40 6.28 -6.77
N ARG A 394 6.84 6.35 -8.03
CA ARG A 394 6.50 7.46 -8.92
C ARG A 394 5.01 7.48 -9.28
N PRO A 395 4.41 8.65 -9.55
CA PRO A 395 3.06 8.72 -10.11
C PRO A 395 2.96 7.89 -11.40
N PHE A 396 1.82 7.22 -11.60
CA PHE A 396 1.50 6.42 -12.81
C PHE A 396 2.43 5.24 -13.10
N GLU A 397 3.33 4.84 -12.19
CA GLU A 397 4.30 3.78 -12.44
C GLU A 397 3.64 2.43 -12.83
N ARG A 398 2.47 2.11 -12.25
CA ARG A 398 1.68 0.92 -12.61
C ARG A 398 0.93 1.07 -13.95
N GLY A 399 0.70 2.31 -14.40
CA GLY A 399 -0.12 2.63 -15.56
C GLY A 399 -1.63 2.68 -15.28
N GLY A 400 -2.42 2.84 -16.35
CA GLY A 400 -3.88 2.90 -16.30
C GLY A 400 -4.57 1.54 -16.14
N TYR A 401 -5.90 1.56 -16.16
CA TYR A 401 -6.72 0.35 -16.14
C TYR A 401 -6.33 -0.59 -17.29
N ARG A 402 -6.10 -1.87 -16.97
CA ARG A 402 -5.82 -2.93 -17.94
C ARG A 402 -6.96 -3.92 -17.86
N ASP A 403 -7.73 -4.03 -18.93
CA ASP A 403 -8.78 -5.04 -19.01
C ASP A 403 -8.15 -6.43 -19.09
N ALA A 404 -8.82 -7.45 -18.54
CA ALA A 404 -8.33 -8.83 -18.57
C ALA A 404 -8.18 -9.37 -20.00
N THR A 405 -8.87 -8.76 -20.97
CA THR A 405 -8.78 -9.09 -22.40
C THR A 405 -7.59 -8.42 -23.12
N SER A 406 -6.93 -7.44 -22.48
CA SER A 406 -5.84 -6.64 -23.08
C SER A 406 -4.45 -7.24 -22.76
N THR A 407 -4.19 -8.49 -23.14
CA THR A 407 -2.89 -9.15 -22.97
C THR A 407 -2.00 -9.09 -24.21
N ALA A 408 -1.93 -7.95 -24.90
CA ALA A 408 -0.84 -7.68 -25.83
C ALA A 408 0.19 -6.77 -25.14
N PRO A 409 1.42 -7.21 -24.85
CA PRO A 409 2.47 -6.30 -24.46
C PRO A 409 2.76 -5.36 -25.63
N ALA A 410 2.82 -4.05 -25.36
CA ALA A 410 3.29 -3.08 -26.34
C ALA A 410 4.71 -3.46 -26.78
N PRO A 411 5.03 -3.46 -28.09
CA PRO A 411 6.36 -3.77 -28.56
C PRO A 411 7.35 -2.75 -28.00
N THR A 412 8.44 -3.24 -27.41
CA THR A 412 9.56 -2.42 -26.97
C THR A 412 10.14 -1.69 -28.18
N PRO A 413 10.33 -0.35 -28.14
CA PRO A 413 10.98 0.35 -29.24
C PRO A 413 12.40 -0.20 -29.38
N THR A 414 12.65 -0.84 -30.51
CA THR A 414 13.98 -1.35 -30.87
C THR A 414 14.87 -0.14 -31.06
N GLN A 415 16.01 -0.09 -30.34
CA GLN A 415 17.03 0.90 -30.58
C GLN A 415 17.51 0.77 -32.02
N GLU A 416 17.20 1.76 -32.85
CA GLU A 416 17.83 1.89 -34.16
C GLU A 416 19.35 2.02 -33.97
N THR A 417 20.04 1.11 -34.64
CA THR A 417 21.48 1.06 -34.74
C THR A 417 21.96 2.27 -35.53
N LEU A 418 22.62 3.19 -34.84
CA LEU A 418 23.54 4.14 -35.46
C LEU A 418 24.68 3.35 -36.11
N SER A 419 24.57 3.11 -37.42
CA SER A 419 25.68 2.69 -38.26
C SER A 419 26.03 3.82 -39.21
N SER A 420 27.19 4.39 -38.92
CA SER A 420 28.03 5.25 -39.76
C SER A 420 28.03 4.91 -41.25
N ALA A 421 27.86 5.94 -42.08
CA ALA A 421 28.47 6.04 -43.40
C ALA A 421 28.64 7.52 -43.79
N GLU A 422 29.81 8.08 -43.49
CA GLU A 422 30.36 9.21 -44.24
C GLU A 422 30.94 8.67 -45.56
N THR A 423 30.49 9.17 -46.72
CA THR A 423 31.41 9.58 -47.82
C THR A 423 30.69 10.50 -48.82
N THR A 424 31.16 11.75 -48.86
CA THR A 424 31.30 12.68 -50.01
C THR A 424 30.52 12.45 -51.32
N SER A 425 29.80 13.46 -51.82
CA SER A 425 30.34 14.53 -52.70
C SER A 425 29.25 15.36 -53.39
N ALA A 426 29.50 16.67 -53.45
CA ALA A 426 29.19 17.66 -54.49
C ALA A 426 27.81 17.72 -55.21
N GLY A 427 27.17 18.89 -55.06
CA GLY A 427 26.66 19.66 -56.21
C GLY A 427 25.20 19.46 -56.61
N ASN A 428 24.30 20.39 -56.26
CA ASN A 428 23.86 21.48 -57.16
C ASN A 428 22.71 22.30 -56.58
N VAL A 429 22.76 23.58 -56.94
CA VAL A 429 21.77 24.65 -56.72
C VAL A 429 20.58 24.46 -57.68
N ALA A 430 19.35 24.72 -57.22
CA ALA A 430 18.36 25.63 -57.85
C ALA A 430 16.87 25.21 -57.73
N ALA A 431 16.08 26.19 -57.27
CA ALA A 431 14.78 26.66 -57.79
C ALA A 431 13.44 25.96 -57.44
N ALA A 432 12.60 26.80 -56.81
CA ALA A 432 11.20 27.13 -57.15
C ALA A 432 10.07 26.10 -56.87
N ALA A 433 9.28 26.37 -55.83
CA ALA A 433 7.92 26.92 -55.90
C ALA A 433 7.29 26.92 -54.50
#